data_AF-A0A2G9NE08-F1
#
_entry.id   AF-A0A2G9NE08-F1
#
_cell.length_a   1.000
_cell.length_b   1.000
_cell.length_c   1.000
_cell.angle_alpha   90.00
_cell.angle_beta   90.00
_cell.angle_gamma   90.00
#
_symmetry.space_group_name_H-M   'P 1'
#
loop_
_entity.id
_entity.type
_entity.pdbx_description
1 polymer ?
#
loop_
_entity_poly.entity_id
_entity_poly.type
_entity_poly.pdbx_seq_one_letter_code
_entity_poly.pdbx_strand_id
1 'polypeptide(L)'
;MKKEMKYFYERYRFHIILISVLIFIFVIVPVGNLIFNDSPIVFNQHFQEKAIGNYDGFSLSEKIPILISRYSYGFNLAFLSKRGDVSDFEEAVKIGDVKDAFSSIYREVPFYSIVYPTEGYYYYNINLSESVFSGNIRLTDAAEGKVSFAYFQVRNSSNSLSSDFGKENGFFIKKISKNHYFAFYEGKLVLFRAFQDAVREAPKELSLLPGEEFIVVDHDESGIYFYLIYNNENKSFYYILDESRPLLEEYESLGKGLVVGNRTGFVFYNDSENNRMLLVGVDSFNIMYNNYYDGPFDQVFPFLDNRDRLYASYPYTRYLHGLDQYGNFNDWEGSRVAISSYFNYWADPYETLEVLDSCENLSEDLTLFYSCLTYESKRDFHKEQPEVFYEDGRVREKYLLPDDFNN
;
A
#
# COMPACT_ATOMS: atom_id res chain seq x y z
N MET A 1 13.66 52.51 -24.88
CA MET A 1 13.99 51.17 -24.31
C MET A 1 14.84 51.20 -23.03
N LYS A 2 16.18 51.44 -23.05
CA LYS A 2 17.00 51.36 -21.81
C LYS A 2 16.58 52.34 -20.70
N LYS A 3 16.17 53.56 -21.05
CA LYS A 3 15.76 54.60 -20.08
C LYS A 3 14.38 54.30 -19.46
N GLU A 4 13.47 53.75 -20.26
CA GLU A 4 12.13 53.33 -19.83
C GLU A 4 12.17 52.09 -18.94
N MET A 5 13.02 51.11 -19.25
CA MET A 5 13.26 49.95 -18.38
C MET A 5 13.82 50.36 -17.02
N LYS A 6 14.77 51.30 -16.98
CA LYS A 6 15.33 51.81 -15.72
C LYS A 6 14.24 52.52 -14.88
N TYR A 7 13.42 53.35 -15.53
CA TYR A 7 12.33 54.05 -14.85
C TYR A 7 11.26 53.08 -14.32
N PHE A 8 10.90 52.06 -15.11
CA PHE A 8 9.99 50.99 -14.67
C PHE A 8 10.57 50.23 -13.48
N TYR A 9 11.84 49.80 -13.55
CA TYR A 9 12.48 49.09 -12.46
C TYR A 9 12.52 49.91 -11.18
N GLU A 10 12.95 51.18 -11.20
CA GLU A 10 12.97 52.02 -9.99
C GLU A 10 11.57 52.25 -9.41
N ARG A 11 10.55 52.43 -10.26
CA ARG A 11 9.16 52.63 -9.82
C ARG A 11 8.57 51.38 -9.15
N TYR A 12 8.92 50.18 -9.62
CA TYR A 12 8.39 48.92 -9.09
C TYR A 12 9.40 48.14 -8.26
N ARG A 13 10.57 48.70 -7.97
CA ARG A 13 11.71 48.00 -7.33
C ARG A 13 11.30 47.29 -6.05
N PHE A 14 10.55 47.95 -5.18
CA PHE A 14 10.07 47.35 -3.94
C PHE A 14 9.15 46.16 -4.19
N HIS A 15 8.23 46.26 -5.16
CA HIS A 15 7.29 45.18 -5.48
C HIS A 15 8.01 44.00 -6.13
N ILE A 16 8.96 44.28 -7.03
CA ILE A 16 9.81 43.25 -7.64
C ILE A 16 10.61 42.52 -6.56
N ILE A 17 11.27 43.25 -5.65
CA ILE A 17 12.03 42.66 -4.54
C ILE A 17 11.11 41.82 -3.64
N LEU A 18 9.94 42.34 -3.25
CA LEU A 18 8.99 41.62 -2.42
C LEU A 18 8.50 40.33 -3.11
N ILE A 19 8.12 40.41 -4.39
CA ILE A 19 7.71 39.24 -5.18
C ILE A 19 8.86 38.23 -5.28
N SER A 20 10.10 38.68 -5.54
CA SER A 20 11.26 37.78 -5.59
C SER A 20 11.54 37.10 -4.25
N VAL A 21 11.38 37.82 -3.13
CA VAL A 21 11.51 37.25 -1.78
C VAL A 21 10.39 36.24 -1.51
N LEU A 22 9.14 36.55 -1.89
CA LEU A 22 8.03 35.63 -1.75
C LEU A 22 8.21 34.37 -2.61
N ILE A 23 8.66 34.52 -3.86
CA ILE A 23 8.99 33.37 -4.73
C ILE A 23 10.12 32.55 -4.09
N PHE A 24 11.16 33.18 -3.55
CA PHE A 24 12.24 32.46 -2.90
C PHE A 24 11.74 31.67 -1.68
N ILE A 25 10.99 32.32 -0.78
CA ILE A 25 10.48 31.71 0.46
C ILE A 25 9.44 30.63 0.18
N PHE A 26 8.48 30.89 -0.70
CA PHE A 26 7.35 29.98 -0.90
C PHE A 26 7.58 28.97 -2.01
N VAL A 27 8.50 29.19 -2.96
CA VAL A 27 8.76 28.24 -4.05
C VAL A 27 10.12 27.59 -3.90
N ILE A 28 11.19 28.39 -3.80
CA ILE A 28 12.56 27.85 -3.84
C ILE A 28 12.89 27.09 -2.55
N VAL A 29 12.52 27.61 -1.38
CA VAL A 29 12.83 26.95 -0.09
C VAL A 29 12.13 25.59 0.03
N PRO A 30 10.81 25.43 -0.18
CA PRO A 30 10.17 24.11 -0.18
C PRO A 30 10.78 23.13 -1.17
N VAL A 31 11.06 23.57 -2.40
CA VAL A 31 11.69 22.72 -3.42
C VAL A 31 13.12 22.33 -3.02
N GLY A 32 13.89 23.25 -2.46
CA GLY A 32 15.23 22.95 -1.94
C GLY A 32 15.20 21.95 -0.79
N ASN A 33 14.25 22.07 0.15
CA ASN A 33 14.12 21.12 1.26
C ASN A 33 13.81 19.70 0.75
N LEU A 34 13.04 19.55 -0.33
CA LEU A 34 12.79 18.25 -0.95
C LEU A 34 14.07 17.58 -1.49
N ILE A 35 15.05 18.38 -1.90
CA ILE A 35 16.28 17.86 -2.55
C ILE A 35 17.35 17.55 -1.50
N PHE A 36 17.42 18.34 -0.44
CA PHE A 36 18.57 18.34 0.48
C PHE A 36 18.29 17.78 1.87
N ASN A 37 17.02 17.51 2.22
CA ASN A 37 16.67 17.06 3.56
C ASN A 37 15.95 15.72 3.54
N ASP A 38 16.50 14.78 4.30
CA ASP A 38 15.84 13.53 4.64
C ASP A 38 15.12 13.71 5.98
N SER A 39 13.82 13.46 5.99
CA SER A 39 13.07 13.27 7.23
C SER A 39 13.40 11.88 7.78
N PRO A 40 13.60 11.72 9.09
CA PRO A 40 13.69 10.40 9.72
C PRO A 40 12.38 9.62 9.61
N ILE A 41 11.26 10.32 9.37
CA ILE A 41 9.93 9.75 9.11
C ILE A 41 9.68 9.76 7.60
N VAL A 42 9.50 8.59 7.01
CA VAL A 42 9.24 8.39 5.59
C VAL A 42 7.85 7.81 5.39
N PHE A 43 6.96 8.60 4.82
CA PHE A 43 5.62 8.15 4.43
C PHE A 43 5.68 7.34 3.12
N ASN A 44 4.87 6.27 3.00
CA ASN A 44 4.77 5.45 1.78
C ASN A 44 4.45 6.30 0.54
N GLN A 45 3.63 7.34 0.71
CA GLN A 45 3.36 8.32 -0.32
C GLN A 45 4.63 8.84 -1.04
N HIS A 46 5.72 9.12 -0.32
CA HIS A 46 6.93 9.64 -0.96
C HIS A 46 7.69 8.58 -1.75
N PHE A 47 7.63 7.33 -1.27
CA PHE A 47 8.13 6.18 -2.02
C PHE A 47 7.38 6.04 -3.35
N GLN A 48 6.05 6.04 -3.30
CA GLN A 48 5.16 5.98 -4.47
C GLN A 48 5.39 7.14 -5.45
N GLU A 49 5.46 8.36 -4.95
CA GLU A 49 5.68 9.55 -5.79
C GLU A 49 7.06 9.54 -6.45
N LYS A 50 8.08 8.96 -5.80
CA LYS A 50 9.41 8.78 -6.39
C LYS A 50 9.39 7.72 -7.48
N ALA A 51 8.70 6.60 -7.24
CA ALA A 51 8.49 5.57 -8.26
C ALA A 51 7.79 6.17 -9.48
N ILE A 52 6.61 6.77 -9.32
CA ILE A 52 5.82 7.39 -10.41
C ILE A 52 6.59 8.51 -11.12
N GLY A 53 7.34 9.33 -10.38
CA GLY A 53 8.07 10.47 -10.95
C GLY A 53 9.21 10.10 -11.89
N ASN A 54 9.71 8.86 -11.83
CA ASN A 54 10.83 8.39 -12.66
C ASN A 54 10.40 7.79 -14.00
N TYR A 55 9.10 7.55 -14.21
CA TYR A 55 8.59 6.92 -15.44
C TYR A 55 7.80 7.89 -16.30
N ASP A 56 8.07 7.83 -17.60
CA ASP A 56 7.30 8.53 -18.62
C ASP A 56 5.96 7.80 -18.85
N GLY A 57 4.88 8.55 -19.04
CA GLY A 57 3.57 8.00 -19.42
C GLY A 57 2.40 8.38 -18.52
N PHE A 58 2.64 8.90 -17.31
CA PHE A 58 1.55 9.45 -16.49
C PHE A 58 1.02 10.76 -17.08
N SER A 59 -0.30 10.90 -17.09
CA SER A 59 -0.99 12.10 -17.55
C SER A 59 -0.70 13.31 -16.66
N LEU A 60 -0.90 14.52 -17.19
CA LEU A 60 -0.75 15.74 -16.39
C LEU A 60 -1.70 15.76 -15.18
N SER A 61 -2.92 15.24 -15.33
CA SER A 61 -3.89 15.10 -14.25
C SER A 61 -3.42 14.17 -13.12
N GLU A 62 -2.63 13.14 -13.42
CA GLU A 62 -2.05 12.24 -12.42
C GLU A 62 -0.83 12.86 -11.74
N LYS A 63 -0.05 13.64 -12.49
CA LYS A 63 1.14 14.34 -11.97
C LYS A 63 0.80 15.53 -11.07
N ILE A 64 -0.32 16.23 -11.29
CA ILE A 64 -0.70 17.42 -10.50
C ILE A 64 -0.82 17.10 -8.99
N PRO A 65 -1.60 16.10 -8.55
CA PRO A 65 -1.69 15.75 -7.13
C PRO A 65 -0.33 15.43 -6.49
N ILE A 66 0.55 14.75 -7.22
CA ILE A 66 1.91 14.40 -6.77
C ILE A 66 2.75 15.67 -6.59
N LEU A 67 2.68 16.62 -7.53
CA LEU A 67 3.38 17.90 -7.41
C LEU A 67 2.89 18.72 -6.21
N ILE A 68 1.57 18.75 -5.98
CA ILE A 68 0.97 19.46 -4.83
C ILE A 68 1.42 18.81 -3.51
N SER A 69 1.38 17.48 -3.44
CA SER A 69 1.87 16.74 -2.29
C SER A 69 3.35 17.03 -2.01
N ARG A 70 4.23 16.86 -3.00
CA ARG A 70 5.66 17.11 -2.85
C ARG A 70 5.92 18.53 -2.36
N TYR A 71 5.28 19.51 -2.99
CA TYR A 71 5.37 20.89 -2.55
C TYR A 71 4.92 21.05 -1.08
N SER A 72 3.78 20.44 -0.72
CA SER A 72 3.25 20.47 0.63
C SER A 72 4.20 19.84 1.66
N TYR A 73 4.89 18.77 1.29
CA TYR A 73 5.88 18.12 2.15
C TYR A 73 7.11 19.00 2.34
N GLY A 74 7.66 19.56 1.25
CA GLY A 74 8.77 20.52 1.32
C GLY A 74 8.44 21.75 2.16
N PHE A 75 7.18 22.22 2.09
CA PHE A 75 6.69 23.30 2.94
C PHE A 75 6.61 22.88 4.41
N ASN A 76 6.10 21.67 4.70
CA ASN A 76 6.05 21.13 6.06
C ASN A 76 7.45 21.06 6.68
N LEU A 77 8.42 20.49 5.96
CA LEU A 77 9.83 20.42 6.37
C LEU A 77 10.48 21.80 6.58
N ALA A 78 10.12 22.77 5.75
CA ALA A 78 10.71 24.10 5.79
C ALA A 78 10.22 24.93 6.99
N PHE A 79 8.93 24.84 7.33
CA PHE A 79 8.26 25.82 8.19
C PHE A 79 7.49 25.26 9.38
N LEU A 80 7.08 23.99 9.34
CA LEU A 80 6.15 23.42 10.33
C LEU A 80 6.78 22.29 11.16
N SER A 81 7.68 21.52 10.57
CA SER A 81 8.42 20.45 11.23
C SER A 81 9.53 21.00 12.13
N LYS A 82 9.68 20.40 13.32
CA LYS A 82 10.94 20.46 14.07
C LYS A 82 11.90 19.48 13.43
N ARG A 83 12.56 19.92 12.35
CA ARG A 83 13.39 19.10 11.47
C ARG A 83 14.19 18.02 12.21
N GLY A 84 13.96 16.77 11.85
CA GLY A 84 14.79 15.64 12.26
C GLY A 84 14.73 15.27 13.73
N ASP A 85 13.86 15.91 14.51
CA ASP A 85 13.69 15.62 15.93
C ASP A 85 12.61 14.57 16.14
N VAL A 86 13.06 13.31 16.25
CA VAL A 86 12.22 12.16 16.61
C VAL A 86 12.22 11.88 18.11
N SER A 87 12.85 12.75 18.93
CA SER A 87 12.96 12.50 20.38
C SER A 87 11.60 12.41 21.06
N ASP A 88 10.62 13.24 20.65
CA ASP A 88 9.24 13.17 21.12
C ASP A 88 8.63 11.77 20.85
N PHE A 89 8.89 11.18 19.67
CA PHE A 89 8.42 9.83 19.34
C PHE A 89 9.19 8.75 20.12
N GLU A 90 10.51 8.86 20.22
CA GLU A 90 11.34 7.91 20.97
C GLU A 90 10.93 7.86 22.45
N GLU A 91 10.68 9.01 23.06
CA GLU A 91 10.21 9.11 24.44
C GLU A 91 8.82 8.50 24.59
N ALA A 92 7.89 8.85 23.69
CA ALA A 92 6.54 8.30 23.68
C ALA A 92 6.54 6.76 23.59
N VAL A 93 7.34 6.18 22.70
CA VAL A 93 7.47 4.72 22.59
C VAL A 93 8.06 4.11 23.87
N LYS A 94 9.10 4.72 24.45
CA LYS A 94 9.74 4.22 25.69
C LYS A 94 8.77 4.16 26.87
N ILE A 95 7.83 5.09 26.96
CA ILE A 95 6.83 5.14 28.04
C ILE A 95 5.49 4.50 27.67
N GLY A 96 5.32 4.07 26.41
CA GLY A 96 4.08 3.48 25.90
C GLY A 96 2.94 4.49 25.72
N ASP A 97 3.23 5.75 25.43
CA ASP A 97 2.23 6.78 25.18
C ASP A 97 1.87 6.86 23.68
N VAL A 98 0.81 6.16 23.30
CA VAL A 98 0.30 6.14 21.92
C VAL A 98 -0.17 7.53 21.43
N LYS A 99 -0.62 8.41 22.33
CA LYS A 99 -1.09 9.75 21.98
C LYS A 99 0.08 10.66 21.61
N ASP A 100 1.15 10.64 22.39
CA ASP A 100 2.35 11.42 22.08
C ASP A 100 3.07 10.87 20.84
N ALA A 101 3.04 9.55 20.62
CA ALA A 101 3.52 8.92 19.40
C ALA A 101 2.72 9.40 18.17
N PHE A 102 1.38 9.37 18.24
CA PHE A 102 0.52 9.89 17.17
C PHE A 102 0.78 11.37 16.91
N SER A 103 0.92 12.19 17.95
CA SER A 103 1.14 13.63 17.84
C SER A 103 2.47 13.95 17.14
N SER A 104 3.51 13.17 17.46
CA SER A 104 4.82 13.26 16.81
C SER A 104 4.72 12.94 15.31
N ILE A 105 4.01 11.87 14.94
CA ILE A 105 3.84 11.48 13.54
C ILE A 105 2.96 12.47 12.78
N TYR A 106 1.82 12.85 13.34
CA TYR A 106 0.87 13.75 12.70
C TYR A 106 1.50 15.11 12.39
N ARG A 107 2.43 15.59 13.23
CA ARG A 107 3.22 16.81 13.00
C ARG A 107 4.10 16.76 11.75
N GLU A 108 4.41 15.57 11.25
CA GLU A 108 5.19 15.38 10.02
C GLU A 108 4.35 15.11 8.77
N VAL A 109 3.08 14.72 8.93
CA VAL A 109 2.16 14.47 7.79
C VAL A 109 2.01 15.72 6.89
N PRO A 110 2.29 15.66 5.58
CA PRO A 110 2.09 16.80 4.69
C PRO A 110 0.68 17.38 4.76
N PHE A 111 0.51 18.70 4.54
CA PHE A 111 -0.83 19.28 4.42
C PHE A 111 -1.66 18.60 3.33
N TYR A 112 -1.08 18.22 2.18
CA TYR A 112 -1.77 17.45 1.16
C TYR A 112 -1.20 16.03 1.10
N SER A 113 -1.92 15.09 1.71
CA SER A 113 -1.50 13.69 1.83
C SER A 113 -2.34 12.80 0.94
N ILE A 114 -1.68 11.95 0.16
CA ILE A 114 -2.32 10.96 -0.70
C ILE A 114 -2.15 9.59 -0.04
N VAL A 115 -3.28 8.96 0.24
CA VAL A 115 -3.33 7.60 0.78
C VAL A 115 -3.37 6.65 -0.42
N TYR A 116 -2.18 6.14 -0.77
CA TYR A 116 -1.97 4.95 -1.57
C TYR A 116 -1.85 3.84 -0.51
N PRO A 117 -2.80 2.92 -0.34
CA PRO A 117 -3.47 2.03 -1.31
C PRO A 117 -4.99 1.89 -1.04
N THR A 118 -5.66 0.82 -1.50
CA THR A 118 -7.14 0.77 -1.52
C THR A 118 -7.79 0.58 -0.15
N GLU A 119 -7.07 0.02 0.84
CA GLU A 119 -7.53 -0.20 2.22
C GLU A 119 -7.54 1.06 3.11
N GLY A 120 -6.96 2.16 2.63
CA GLY A 120 -6.99 3.44 3.34
C GLY A 120 -5.97 3.57 4.47
N TYR A 121 -4.89 2.77 4.42
CA TYR A 121 -3.74 2.91 5.29
C TYR A 121 -2.76 3.98 4.78
N TYR A 122 -2.45 4.95 5.62
CA TYR A 122 -1.38 5.91 5.37
C TYR A 122 -0.13 5.47 6.14
N TYR A 123 0.67 4.63 5.48
CA TYR A 123 1.86 4.02 6.07
C TYR A 123 3.03 4.99 6.23
N TYR A 124 3.83 4.73 7.25
CA TYR A 124 5.09 5.41 7.50
C TYR A 124 6.13 4.48 8.12
N ASN A 125 7.40 4.82 7.91
CA ASN A 125 8.55 4.24 8.58
C ASN A 125 9.34 5.32 9.30
N ILE A 126 9.94 4.97 10.43
CA ILE A 126 10.78 5.85 11.23
C ILE A 126 12.12 5.15 11.45
N ASN A 127 13.20 5.78 10.99
CA ASN A 127 14.54 5.31 11.26
C ASN A 127 15.09 6.00 12.51
N LEU A 128 15.17 5.24 13.60
CA LEU A 128 15.87 5.65 14.82
C LEU A 128 17.28 5.04 14.81
N SER A 129 18.20 5.59 15.60
CA SER A 129 19.63 5.20 15.58
C SER A 129 19.87 3.70 15.77
N GLU A 130 19.00 3.02 16.53
CA GLU A 130 19.14 1.61 16.90
C GLU A 130 17.95 0.74 16.45
N SER A 131 16.92 1.32 15.83
CA SER A 131 15.66 0.61 15.54
C SER A 131 14.88 1.23 14.41
N VAL A 132 14.16 0.38 13.67
CA VAL A 132 13.19 0.82 12.66
C VAL A 132 11.80 0.55 13.20
N PHE A 133 10.98 1.60 13.20
CA PHE A 133 9.57 1.52 13.49
C PHE A 133 8.77 1.68 12.20
N SER A 134 7.67 0.96 12.11
CA SER A 134 6.70 1.05 11.04
C SER A 134 5.32 1.26 11.64
N GLY A 135 4.41 1.83 10.88
CA GLY A 135 3.07 2.10 11.36
C GLY A 135 2.17 2.68 10.29
N ASN A 136 0.95 2.98 10.71
CA ASN A 136 -0.05 3.55 9.82
C ASN A 136 -1.02 4.49 10.55
N ILE A 137 -1.60 5.39 9.78
CA ILE A 137 -2.86 6.05 10.11
C ILE A 137 -3.91 5.46 9.16
N ARG A 138 -4.87 4.70 9.68
CA ARG A 138 -5.95 4.07 8.89
C ARG A 138 -7.19 4.95 8.86
N LEU A 139 -7.67 5.23 7.65
CA LEU A 139 -8.79 6.14 7.39
C LEU A 139 -10.14 5.45 7.18
N THR A 140 -10.24 4.13 7.34
CA THR A 140 -11.49 3.35 7.09
C THR A 140 -12.69 3.94 7.83
N ASP A 141 -12.45 4.41 9.05
CA ASP A 141 -13.45 4.96 9.96
C ASP A 141 -13.56 6.50 9.89
N ALA A 142 -12.91 7.14 8.91
CA ALA A 142 -12.88 8.59 8.76
C ALA A 142 -14.28 9.20 8.55
N ALA A 143 -15.22 8.42 7.99
CA ALA A 143 -16.62 8.84 7.85
C ALA A 143 -17.34 8.93 9.20
N GLU A 144 -16.89 8.18 10.20
CA GLU A 144 -17.41 8.18 11.58
C GLU A 144 -16.74 9.25 12.45
N GLY A 145 -15.76 9.98 11.90
CA GLY A 145 -15.05 11.04 12.60
C GLY A 145 -13.83 10.56 13.39
N LYS A 146 -13.32 9.36 13.10
CA LYS A 146 -12.13 8.79 13.75
C LYS A 146 -11.11 8.24 12.74
N VAL A 147 -9.88 8.04 13.20
CA VAL A 147 -8.85 7.26 12.49
C VAL A 147 -8.22 6.27 13.47
N SER A 148 -7.78 5.11 12.99
CA SER A 148 -6.94 4.22 13.80
C SER A 148 -5.47 4.58 13.57
N PHE A 149 -4.67 4.62 14.62
CA PHE A 149 -3.23 4.80 14.56
C PHE A 149 -2.54 3.60 15.18
N ALA A 150 -1.49 3.11 14.54
CA ALA A 150 -0.69 2.02 15.07
C ALA A 150 0.78 2.21 14.71
N TYR A 151 1.66 1.73 15.59
CA TYR A 151 3.08 1.54 15.30
C TYR A 151 3.56 0.21 15.86
N PHE A 152 4.65 -0.31 15.29
CA PHE A 152 5.37 -1.48 15.74
C PHE A 152 6.86 -1.38 15.38
N GLN A 153 7.72 -2.08 16.10
CA GLN A 153 9.14 -2.18 15.77
C GLN A 153 9.36 -3.38 14.83
N VAL A 154 9.98 -3.15 13.67
CA VAL A 154 10.05 -4.13 12.55
C VAL A 154 10.72 -5.46 12.94
N ARG A 155 11.72 -5.41 13.83
CA ARG A 155 12.46 -6.61 14.30
C ARG A 155 11.99 -7.13 15.65
N ASN A 156 11.02 -6.48 16.28
CA ASN A 156 10.49 -6.87 17.58
C ASN A 156 9.08 -6.32 17.78
N SER A 157 8.07 -7.08 17.34
CA SER A 157 6.66 -6.67 17.42
C SER A 157 6.13 -6.52 18.86
N SER A 158 6.90 -6.92 19.89
CA SER A 158 6.57 -6.70 21.31
C SER A 158 6.36 -5.22 21.65
N ASN A 159 6.98 -4.31 20.88
CA ASN A 159 6.78 -2.87 20.99
C ASN A 159 5.77 -2.39 19.94
N SER A 160 4.54 -2.91 20.03
CA SER A 160 3.42 -2.47 19.21
C SER A 160 2.31 -1.87 20.06
N LEU A 161 1.80 -0.71 19.65
CA LEU A 161 0.62 -0.07 20.25
C LEU A 161 -0.29 0.46 19.15
N SER A 162 -1.58 0.46 19.43
CA SER A 162 -2.59 1.07 18.58
C SER A 162 -3.66 1.78 19.39
N SER A 163 -4.30 2.77 18.79
CA SER A 163 -5.44 3.48 19.37
C SER A 163 -6.26 4.19 18.29
N ASP A 164 -7.55 4.33 18.55
CA ASP A 164 -8.44 5.19 17.76
C ASP A 164 -8.31 6.65 18.21
N PHE A 165 -8.29 7.55 17.25
CA PHE A 165 -8.25 8.99 17.46
C PHE A 165 -9.50 9.63 16.88
N GLY A 166 -10.35 10.15 17.75
CA GLY A 166 -11.53 10.93 17.42
C GLY A 166 -11.63 12.22 18.22
N LYS A 167 -12.85 12.74 18.32
CA LYS A 167 -13.14 14.03 18.98
C LYS A 167 -12.71 14.03 20.45
N GLU A 168 -12.81 12.90 21.12
CA GLU A 168 -12.40 12.63 22.49
C GLU A 168 -10.90 12.85 22.71
N ASN A 169 -10.07 12.63 21.69
CA ASN A 169 -8.62 12.90 21.75
C ASN A 169 -8.26 14.29 21.22
N GLY A 170 -9.24 15.09 20.79
CA GLY A 170 -9.02 16.38 20.12
C GLY A 170 -8.71 16.26 18.63
N PHE A 171 -8.85 15.06 18.05
CA PHE A 171 -8.76 14.83 16.62
C PHE A 171 -10.11 15.08 15.95
N PHE A 172 -10.09 15.76 14.81
CA PHE A 172 -11.28 16.00 14.02
C PHE A 172 -11.03 15.59 12.59
N ILE A 173 -11.85 14.70 12.03
CA ILE A 173 -11.84 14.39 10.61
C ILE A 173 -13.24 14.50 10.02
N LYS A 174 -13.32 15.05 8.81
CA LYS A 174 -14.57 15.21 8.09
C LYS A 174 -14.37 15.00 6.59
N LYS A 175 -15.26 14.20 6.00
CA LYS A 175 -15.37 14.08 4.55
C LYS A 175 -15.84 15.39 3.93
N ILE A 176 -15.06 15.93 2.99
CA ILE A 176 -15.39 17.19 2.27
C ILE A 176 -15.80 16.94 0.81
N SER A 177 -15.35 15.84 0.22
CA SER A 177 -15.80 15.37 -1.10
C SER A 177 -15.65 13.84 -1.16
N LYS A 178 -15.98 13.23 -2.31
CA LYS A 178 -16.01 11.77 -2.49
C LYS A 178 -14.76 11.07 -1.92
N ASN A 179 -13.58 11.59 -2.25
CA ASN A 179 -12.28 10.98 -1.96
C ASN A 179 -11.37 11.93 -1.16
N HIS A 180 -11.94 12.92 -0.48
CA HIS A 180 -11.18 13.90 0.30
C HIS A 180 -11.71 14.07 1.72
N TYR A 181 -10.79 14.02 2.68
CA TYR A 181 -11.04 14.16 4.10
C TYR A 181 -10.16 15.25 4.67
N PHE A 182 -10.80 16.18 5.37
CA PHE A 182 -10.13 17.23 6.12
C PHE A 182 -9.93 16.73 7.55
N ALA A 183 -8.68 16.69 8.00
CA ALA A 183 -8.30 16.30 9.35
C ALA A 183 -7.60 17.47 10.05
N PHE A 184 -7.92 17.68 11.33
CA PHE A 184 -7.34 18.70 12.17
C PHE A 184 -6.98 18.11 13.53
N TYR A 185 -5.76 18.37 13.98
CA TYR A 185 -5.24 17.91 15.27
C TYR A 185 -4.12 18.83 15.73
N GLU A 186 -4.16 19.25 16.99
CA GLU A 186 -3.13 20.11 17.62
C GLU A 186 -2.71 21.34 16.81
N GLY A 187 -3.69 22.03 16.20
CA GLY A 187 -3.42 23.24 15.42
C GLY A 187 -2.92 22.96 14.00
N LYS A 188 -2.66 21.70 13.65
CA LYS A 188 -2.25 21.29 12.32
C LYS A 188 -3.42 20.80 11.50
N LEU A 189 -3.38 21.13 10.21
CA LEU A 189 -4.37 20.76 9.24
C LEU A 189 -3.79 19.84 8.16
N VAL A 190 -4.52 18.80 7.82
CA VAL A 190 -4.20 17.86 6.74
C VAL A 190 -5.43 17.61 5.87
N LEU A 191 -5.23 17.63 4.56
CA LEU A 191 -6.17 17.22 3.53
C LEU A 191 -5.72 15.87 2.98
N PHE A 192 -6.40 14.81 3.39
CA PHE A 192 -6.19 13.47 2.87
C PHE A 192 -6.99 13.27 1.58
N ARG A 193 -6.34 12.78 0.54
CA ARG A 193 -6.95 12.13 -0.62
C ARG A 193 -6.89 10.62 -0.40
N ALA A 194 -8.05 9.98 -0.16
CA ALA A 194 -8.15 8.57 0.19
C ALA A 194 -9.35 7.90 -0.48
N PHE A 195 -9.36 6.57 -0.54
CA PHE A 195 -10.41 5.76 -1.17
C PHE A 195 -10.66 6.20 -2.61
N GLN A 196 -9.63 6.05 -3.46
CA GLN A 196 -9.80 6.30 -4.89
C GLN A 196 -10.96 5.45 -5.43
N ASP A 197 -11.58 5.89 -6.52
CA ASP A 197 -12.75 5.17 -7.04
C ASP A 197 -12.35 3.76 -7.47
N ALA A 198 -12.99 2.74 -6.88
CA ALA A 198 -12.86 1.38 -7.35
C ALA A 198 -13.35 1.30 -8.79
N VAL A 199 -12.43 1.03 -9.72
CA VAL A 199 -12.77 0.75 -11.11
C VAL A 199 -13.33 -0.67 -11.15
N ARG A 200 -14.65 -0.77 -11.34
CA ARG A 200 -15.43 -2.03 -11.32
C ARG A 200 -15.84 -2.52 -12.72
N GLU A 201 -15.47 -1.76 -13.75
CA GLU A 201 -15.66 -2.16 -15.13
C GLU A 201 -14.33 -2.69 -15.67
N ALA A 202 -14.37 -3.85 -16.32
CA ALA A 202 -13.20 -4.41 -16.96
C ALA A 202 -12.68 -3.46 -18.05
N PRO A 203 -11.38 -3.14 -18.07
CA PRO A 203 -10.77 -2.41 -19.17
C PRO A 203 -10.96 -3.14 -20.51
N LYS A 204 -11.03 -2.40 -21.61
CA LYS A 204 -11.32 -3.00 -22.93
C LYS A 204 -10.18 -3.88 -23.43
N GLU A 205 -8.98 -3.57 -22.96
CA GLU A 205 -7.73 -4.22 -23.32
C GLU A 205 -7.51 -5.51 -22.51
N LEU A 206 -8.26 -5.71 -21.41
CA LEU A 206 -8.19 -6.91 -20.59
C LEU A 206 -8.95 -8.07 -21.25
N SER A 207 -8.22 -9.11 -21.62
CA SER A 207 -8.80 -10.36 -22.10
C SER A 207 -9.24 -11.23 -20.91
N LEU A 208 -10.56 -11.44 -20.77
CA LEU A 208 -11.14 -12.39 -19.82
C LEU A 208 -11.43 -13.72 -20.53
N LEU A 209 -10.98 -14.81 -19.94
CA LEU A 209 -11.31 -16.17 -20.38
C LEU A 209 -12.73 -16.57 -19.96
N PRO A 210 -13.29 -17.64 -20.56
CA PRO A 210 -14.51 -18.26 -20.04
C PRO A 210 -14.42 -18.53 -18.53
N GLY A 211 -15.47 -18.15 -17.80
CA GLY A 211 -15.54 -18.32 -16.35
C GLY A 211 -14.88 -17.20 -15.53
N GLU A 212 -14.01 -16.38 -16.12
CA GLU A 212 -13.37 -15.26 -15.44
C GLU A 212 -14.31 -14.06 -15.29
N GLU A 213 -14.23 -13.43 -14.12
CA GLU A 213 -14.92 -12.22 -13.75
C GLU A 213 -13.90 -11.19 -13.27
N PHE A 214 -13.91 -10.01 -13.89
CA PHE A 214 -13.17 -8.86 -13.38
C PHE A 214 -13.80 -8.35 -12.09
N ILE A 215 -12.98 -8.19 -11.04
CA ILE A 215 -13.45 -7.74 -9.73
C ILE A 215 -13.15 -6.25 -9.54
N VAL A 216 -11.88 -5.88 -9.59
CA VAL A 216 -11.44 -4.50 -9.37
C VAL A 216 -10.01 -4.28 -9.89
N VAL A 217 -9.66 -3.02 -10.17
CA VAL A 217 -8.26 -2.59 -10.27
C VAL A 217 -7.70 -2.43 -8.86
N ASP A 218 -6.66 -3.19 -8.54
CA ASP A 218 -5.92 -3.10 -7.30
C ASP A 218 -4.65 -2.23 -7.50
N HIS A 219 -4.32 -1.41 -6.50
CA HIS A 219 -3.11 -0.58 -6.50
C HIS A 219 -2.31 -0.89 -5.23
N ASP A 220 -1.32 -1.75 -5.43
CA ASP A 220 -0.46 -2.33 -4.42
C ASP A 220 0.56 -1.32 -3.86
N GLU A 221 1.06 -1.52 -2.63
CA GLU A 221 2.09 -0.68 -2.02
C GLU A 221 3.40 -0.64 -2.80
N SER A 222 3.66 -1.60 -3.68
CA SER A 222 4.82 -1.54 -4.57
C SER A 222 4.67 -0.46 -5.64
N GLY A 223 3.45 0.05 -5.85
CA GLY A 223 3.08 0.98 -6.93
C GLY A 223 2.68 0.27 -8.21
N ILE A 224 2.68 -1.07 -8.22
CA ILE A 224 2.17 -1.86 -9.32
C ILE A 224 0.64 -1.90 -9.26
N TYR A 225 0.03 -1.83 -10.45
CA TYR A 225 -1.41 -1.95 -10.61
C TYR A 225 -1.74 -3.35 -11.09
N PHE A 226 -2.76 -3.95 -10.49
CA PHE A 226 -3.24 -5.27 -10.86
C PHE A 226 -4.74 -5.23 -11.20
N TYR A 227 -5.19 -6.20 -11.96
CA TYR A 227 -6.59 -6.59 -12.03
C TYR A 227 -6.77 -7.81 -11.14
N LEU A 228 -7.63 -7.69 -10.12
CA LEU A 228 -8.10 -8.85 -9.37
C LEU A 228 -9.18 -9.54 -10.20
N ILE A 229 -8.94 -10.80 -10.54
CA ILE A 229 -9.85 -11.65 -11.31
C ILE A 229 -10.36 -12.76 -10.42
N TYR A 230 -11.62 -13.14 -10.59
CA TYR A 230 -12.21 -14.32 -10.00
C TYR A 230 -12.63 -15.31 -11.08
N ASN A 231 -12.21 -16.57 -10.98
CA ASN A 231 -12.68 -17.62 -11.88
C ASN A 231 -13.81 -18.41 -11.22
N ASN A 232 -14.97 -18.38 -11.87
CA ASN A 232 -16.20 -18.99 -11.37
C ASN A 232 -16.24 -20.51 -11.50
N GLU A 233 -15.40 -21.12 -12.34
CA GLU A 233 -15.40 -22.56 -12.57
C GLU A 233 -14.63 -23.29 -11.46
N ASN A 234 -13.42 -22.82 -11.15
CA ASN A 234 -12.53 -23.42 -10.16
C ASN A 234 -12.48 -22.67 -8.81
N LYS A 235 -13.28 -21.60 -8.66
CA LYS A 235 -13.44 -20.82 -7.43
C LYS A 235 -12.11 -20.26 -6.92
N SER A 236 -11.34 -19.60 -7.78
CA SER A 236 -10.04 -19.03 -7.44
C SER A 236 -9.94 -17.54 -7.78
N PHE A 237 -9.04 -16.86 -7.10
CA PHE A 237 -8.62 -15.50 -7.45
C PHE A 237 -7.26 -15.54 -8.15
N TYR A 238 -6.99 -14.55 -9.00
CA TYR A 238 -5.67 -14.31 -9.58
C TYR A 238 -5.44 -12.81 -9.75
N TYR A 239 -4.17 -12.40 -9.76
CA TYR A 239 -3.78 -11.04 -10.12
C TYR A 239 -3.17 -11.01 -11.51
N ILE A 240 -3.70 -10.17 -12.38
CA ILE A 240 -3.13 -9.86 -13.70
C ILE A 240 -2.51 -8.48 -13.64
N LEU A 241 -1.32 -8.29 -14.20
CA LEU A 241 -0.70 -6.97 -14.28
C LEU A 241 -1.53 -6.00 -15.15
N ASP A 242 -1.76 -4.79 -14.65
CA ASP A 242 -2.36 -3.71 -15.45
C ASP A 242 -1.29 -3.06 -16.36
N GLU A 243 -1.15 -3.61 -17.56
CA GLU A 243 -0.27 -3.10 -18.61
C GLU A 243 -0.83 -1.88 -19.37
N SER A 244 -2.03 -1.38 -19.01
CA SER A 244 -2.59 -0.15 -19.60
C SER A 244 -1.92 1.12 -19.05
N ARG A 245 -1.15 0.97 -17.98
CA ARG A 245 -0.41 2.04 -17.28
C ARG A 245 1.09 1.90 -17.51
N PRO A 246 1.87 2.97 -17.26
CA PRO A 246 3.33 2.89 -17.30
C PRO A 246 3.83 1.82 -16.33
N LEU A 247 4.61 0.86 -16.86
CA LEU A 247 5.24 -0.17 -16.06
C LEU A 247 6.33 0.45 -15.19
N LEU A 248 6.19 0.32 -13.88
CA LEU A 248 7.16 0.80 -12.89
C LEU A 248 8.23 -0.26 -12.57
N GLU A 249 8.55 -1.08 -13.58
CA GLU A 249 9.34 -2.29 -13.41
C GLU A 249 10.12 -2.61 -14.69
N GLU A 250 11.32 -3.14 -14.53
CA GLU A 250 12.08 -3.81 -15.58
C GLU A 250 12.09 -5.31 -15.30
N TYR A 251 12.00 -6.12 -16.35
CA TYR A 251 11.85 -7.56 -16.21
C TYR A 251 13.08 -8.33 -16.70
N GLU A 252 13.48 -9.34 -15.93
CA GLU A 252 14.44 -10.37 -16.33
C GLU A 252 13.69 -11.68 -16.64
N SER A 253 14.11 -12.40 -17.69
CA SER A 253 13.52 -13.70 -18.03
C SER A 253 14.09 -14.80 -17.14
N LEU A 254 13.21 -15.57 -16.50
CA LEU A 254 13.56 -16.83 -15.81
C LEU A 254 13.46 -18.05 -16.73
N GLY A 255 12.76 -17.92 -17.87
CA GLY A 255 12.54 -18.99 -18.83
C GLY A 255 11.11 -19.54 -18.79
N LYS A 256 10.72 -20.31 -19.83
CA LYS A 256 9.37 -20.90 -19.98
C LYS A 256 8.20 -19.91 -19.81
N GLY A 257 8.40 -18.65 -20.22
CA GLY A 257 7.40 -17.60 -20.10
C GLY A 257 7.36 -16.91 -18.72
N LEU A 258 8.21 -17.30 -17.77
CA LEU A 258 8.35 -16.59 -16.50
C LEU A 258 9.31 -15.41 -16.61
N VAL A 259 8.93 -14.30 -15.99
CA VAL A 259 9.75 -13.09 -15.84
C VAL A 259 9.71 -12.59 -14.41
N VAL A 260 10.79 -11.99 -13.92
CA VAL A 260 10.89 -11.40 -12.57
C VAL A 260 11.12 -9.90 -12.66
N GLY A 261 10.42 -9.13 -11.83
CA GLY A 261 10.62 -7.69 -11.70
C GLY A 261 11.89 -7.37 -10.90
N ASN A 262 12.77 -6.53 -11.46
CA ASN A 262 14.05 -6.16 -10.85
C ASN A 262 13.90 -5.40 -9.52
N ARG A 263 12.83 -4.62 -9.36
CA ARG A 263 12.58 -3.78 -8.18
C ARG A 263 11.77 -4.51 -7.12
N THR A 264 10.72 -5.22 -7.53
CA THR A 264 9.76 -5.87 -6.61
C THR A 264 10.08 -7.32 -6.31
N GLY A 265 10.81 -8.01 -7.19
CA GLY A 265 10.97 -9.46 -7.14
C GLY A 265 9.69 -10.22 -7.55
N PHE A 266 8.61 -9.54 -7.92
CA PHE A 266 7.40 -10.23 -8.37
C PHE A 266 7.69 -11.06 -9.62
N VAL A 267 7.28 -12.32 -9.59
CA VAL A 267 7.40 -13.24 -10.72
C VAL A 267 6.06 -13.31 -11.44
N PHE A 268 6.10 -13.09 -12.75
CA PHE A 268 4.96 -13.13 -13.63
C PHE A 268 5.08 -14.26 -14.65
N TYR A 269 3.97 -14.94 -14.91
CA TYR A 269 3.81 -15.80 -16.07
C TYR A 269 3.24 -14.99 -17.23
N ASN A 270 3.99 -14.91 -18.33
CA ASN A 270 3.59 -14.26 -19.56
C ASN A 270 2.71 -15.20 -20.41
N ASP A 271 1.40 -15.02 -20.27
CA ASP A 271 0.40 -15.64 -21.13
C ASP A 271 0.28 -14.85 -22.44
N SER A 272 1.23 -15.10 -23.34
CA SER A 272 1.32 -14.42 -24.63
C SER A 272 0.12 -14.69 -25.55
N GLU A 273 -0.61 -15.80 -25.35
CA GLU A 273 -1.77 -16.14 -26.18
C GLU A 273 -2.97 -15.23 -25.89
N ASN A 274 -3.13 -14.81 -24.63
CA ASN A 274 -4.17 -13.88 -24.21
C ASN A 274 -3.66 -12.46 -23.90
N ASN A 275 -2.37 -12.20 -24.17
CA ASN A 275 -1.69 -10.92 -23.98
C ASN A 275 -1.85 -10.36 -22.57
N ARG A 276 -1.41 -11.13 -21.57
CA ARG A 276 -1.48 -10.76 -20.16
C ARG A 276 -0.36 -11.38 -19.33
N MET A 277 0.02 -10.73 -18.25
CA MET A 277 0.97 -11.23 -17.26
C MET A 277 0.27 -11.56 -15.94
N LEU A 278 0.35 -12.81 -15.50
CA LEU A 278 -0.23 -13.29 -14.25
C LEU A 278 0.82 -13.25 -13.15
N LEU A 279 0.52 -12.67 -11.99
CA LEU A 279 1.38 -12.77 -10.81
C LEU A 279 1.36 -14.21 -10.30
N VAL A 280 2.52 -14.87 -10.28
CA VAL A 280 2.65 -16.28 -9.86
C VAL A 280 3.64 -16.46 -8.71
N GLY A 281 4.49 -15.46 -8.42
CA GLY A 281 5.47 -15.57 -7.35
C GLY A 281 5.73 -14.25 -6.64
N VAL A 282 5.88 -14.31 -5.32
CA VAL A 282 6.32 -13.19 -4.46
C VAL A 282 7.40 -13.68 -3.50
N ASP A 283 8.38 -12.83 -3.22
CA ASP A 283 9.48 -13.16 -2.30
C ASP A 283 8.96 -13.24 -0.85
N SER A 284 9.14 -14.40 -0.23
CA SER A 284 8.77 -14.65 1.16
C SER A 284 9.47 -13.70 2.13
N PHE A 285 10.69 -13.22 1.83
CA PHE A 285 11.37 -12.25 2.69
C PHE A 285 10.61 -10.92 2.73
N ASN A 286 10.08 -10.46 1.60
CA ASN A 286 9.30 -9.22 1.58
C ASN A 286 8.03 -9.34 2.42
N ILE A 287 7.33 -10.48 2.31
CA ILE A 287 6.16 -10.83 3.12
C ILE A 287 6.50 -10.83 4.62
N MET A 288 7.60 -11.49 5.00
CA MET A 288 8.03 -11.56 6.40
C MET A 288 8.43 -10.20 6.97
N TYR A 289 9.07 -9.36 6.16
CA TYR A 289 9.42 -8.00 6.56
C TYR A 289 8.24 -7.03 6.48
N ASN A 290 7.09 -7.47 5.94
CA ASN A 290 5.88 -6.65 5.75
C ASN A 290 6.25 -5.31 5.09
N ASN A 291 7.04 -5.38 4.02
CA ASN A 291 7.52 -4.22 3.29
C ASN A 291 6.65 -3.97 2.05
N TYR A 292 6.88 -2.89 1.31
CA TYR A 292 6.06 -2.52 0.16
C TYR A 292 6.06 -3.51 -1.03
N TYR A 293 6.73 -4.66 -0.94
CA TYR A 293 6.86 -5.69 -1.98
C TYR A 293 6.39 -7.07 -1.50
N ASP A 294 5.54 -7.12 -0.48
CA ASP A 294 4.91 -8.33 0.06
C ASP A 294 3.70 -8.82 -0.76
N GLY A 295 3.27 -8.02 -1.74
CA GLY A 295 2.28 -8.38 -2.74
C GLY A 295 0.88 -7.86 -2.40
N PRO A 296 -0.06 -7.96 -3.36
CA PRO A 296 -1.34 -7.24 -3.30
C PRO A 296 -2.39 -7.83 -2.33
N PHE A 297 -2.01 -8.79 -1.49
CA PHE A 297 -2.96 -9.69 -0.84
C PHE A 297 -3.89 -9.04 0.18
N ASP A 298 -3.46 -7.95 0.79
CA ASP A 298 -4.22 -7.13 1.74
C ASP A 298 -4.59 -5.78 1.14
N GLN A 299 -4.62 -5.65 -0.19
CA GLN A 299 -4.87 -4.37 -0.87
C GLN A 299 -6.23 -4.28 -1.53
N VAL A 300 -7.17 -5.13 -1.14
CA VAL A 300 -8.52 -5.16 -1.70
C VAL A 300 -9.37 -4.03 -1.13
N PHE A 301 -10.25 -3.40 -1.90
CA PHE A 301 -11.07 -2.30 -1.38
C PHE A 301 -11.93 -2.73 -0.17
N PRO A 302 -11.95 -1.97 0.93
CA PRO A 302 -12.64 -2.34 2.17
C PRO A 302 -14.16 -2.28 2.05
N PHE A 303 -14.67 -1.74 0.94
CA PHE A 303 -16.11 -1.62 0.64
C PHE A 303 -16.56 -2.48 -0.55
N LEU A 304 -15.72 -3.42 -0.97
CA LEU A 304 -16.01 -4.34 -2.07
C LEU A 304 -16.73 -5.58 -1.56
N ASP A 305 -17.94 -5.81 -2.07
CA ASP A 305 -18.72 -6.99 -1.72
C ASP A 305 -18.15 -8.23 -2.42
N ASN A 306 -17.50 -9.08 -1.63
CA ASN A 306 -16.77 -10.25 -2.09
C ASN A 306 -17.01 -11.50 -1.25
N ARG A 307 -17.88 -11.43 -0.23
CA ARG A 307 -18.05 -12.51 0.75
C ARG A 307 -18.30 -13.87 0.11
N ASP A 308 -19.20 -13.93 -0.86
CA ASP A 308 -19.61 -15.21 -1.44
C ASP A 308 -18.48 -15.84 -2.28
N ARG A 309 -17.65 -15.01 -2.93
CA ARG A 309 -16.44 -15.46 -3.64
C ARG A 309 -15.38 -15.94 -2.63
N LEU A 310 -15.15 -15.18 -1.56
CA LEU A 310 -14.22 -15.56 -0.49
C LEU A 310 -14.64 -16.88 0.16
N TYR A 311 -15.93 -17.07 0.43
CA TYR A 311 -16.46 -18.33 0.94
C TYR A 311 -16.26 -19.52 0.01
N ALA A 312 -16.29 -19.29 -1.30
CA ALA A 312 -16.06 -20.34 -2.29
C ALA A 312 -14.57 -20.66 -2.44
N SER A 313 -13.70 -19.65 -2.43
CA SER A 313 -12.25 -19.82 -2.56
C SER A 313 -11.57 -20.31 -1.29
N TYR A 314 -12.09 -19.88 -0.13
CA TYR A 314 -11.48 -20.05 1.18
C TYR A 314 -12.50 -20.62 2.18
N PRO A 315 -12.85 -21.92 2.10
CA PRO A 315 -13.89 -22.51 2.92
C PRO A 315 -13.66 -22.38 4.43
N TYR A 316 -12.40 -22.24 4.88
CA TYR A 316 -12.03 -22.00 6.28
C TYR A 316 -12.77 -20.83 6.93
N THR A 317 -13.03 -19.80 6.14
CA THR A 317 -13.64 -18.55 6.60
C THR A 317 -15.06 -18.77 7.13
N ARG A 318 -15.79 -19.78 6.65
CA ARG A 318 -17.10 -20.19 7.20
C ARG A 318 -16.99 -20.86 8.57
N TYR A 319 -15.87 -21.51 8.84
CA TYR A 319 -15.62 -22.20 10.11
C TYR A 319 -15.07 -21.23 11.17
N LEU A 320 -14.42 -20.15 10.77
CA LEU A 320 -13.99 -19.06 11.64
C LEU A 320 -15.11 -18.01 11.83
N HIS A 321 -16.32 -18.48 12.18
CA HIS A 321 -17.46 -17.62 12.53
C HIS A 321 -17.98 -16.71 11.39
N GLY A 322 -17.51 -16.94 10.16
CA GLY A 322 -17.96 -16.24 8.97
C GLY A 322 -17.35 -14.87 8.79
N LEU A 323 -17.70 -14.27 7.67
CA LEU A 323 -17.27 -12.95 7.23
C LEU A 323 -18.46 -12.00 7.12
N ASP A 324 -18.19 -10.71 7.27
CA ASP A 324 -19.07 -9.66 6.78
C ASP A 324 -19.10 -9.63 5.23
N GLN A 325 -19.86 -8.71 4.64
CA GLN A 325 -19.96 -8.61 3.17
C GLN A 325 -18.64 -8.20 2.49
N TYR A 326 -17.71 -7.59 3.21
CA TYR A 326 -16.45 -7.04 2.70
C TYR A 326 -15.25 -7.96 2.90
N GLY A 327 -15.42 -9.06 3.64
CA GLY A 327 -14.40 -10.06 3.91
C GLY A 327 -13.71 -9.92 5.26
N ASN A 328 -14.21 -9.08 6.18
CA ASN A 328 -13.73 -9.02 7.56
C ASN A 328 -14.28 -10.19 8.36
N PHE A 329 -13.48 -10.76 9.25
CA PHE A 329 -13.94 -11.81 10.16
C PHE A 329 -14.88 -11.23 11.23
N ASN A 330 -16.02 -11.88 11.46
CA ASN A 330 -17.02 -11.37 12.40
C ASN A 330 -16.51 -11.31 13.86
N ASP A 331 -15.70 -12.30 14.25
CA ASP A 331 -15.24 -12.48 15.64
C ASP A 331 -13.73 -12.21 15.81
N TRP A 332 -13.06 -11.70 14.77
CA TRP A 332 -11.66 -11.31 14.84
C TRP A 332 -11.50 -9.86 14.37
N GLU A 333 -11.59 -8.95 15.35
CA GLU A 333 -11.52 -7.52 15.12
C GLU A 333 -10.23 -7.13 14.38
N GLY A 334 -10.38 -6.31 13.34
CA GLY A 334 -9.28 -5.84 12.52
C GLY A 334 -8.67 -6.87 11.56
N SER A 335 -9.20 -8.10 11.51
CA SER A 335 -8.71 -9.15 10.62
C SER A 335 -9.61 -9.31 9.39
N ARG A 336 -8.96 -9.50 8.24
CA ARG A 336 -9.58 -9.66 6.93
C ARG A 336 -8.95 -10.83 6.19
N VAL A 337 -9.72 -11.46 5.31
CA VAL A 337 -9.18 -12.51 4.43
C VAL A 337 -8.16 -11.91 3.46
N ALA A 338 -6.91 -12.36 3.59
CA ALA A 338 -5.85 -12.12 2.61
C ALA A 338 -6.11 -12.93 1.33
N ILE A 339 -6.12 -12.26 0.17
CA ILE A 339 -6.21 -12.90 -1.15
C ILE A 339 -4.79 -13.00 -1.72
N SER A 340 -3.99 -13.97 -1.27
CA SER A 340 -2.60 -14.17 -1.72
C SER A 340 -2.49 -15.29 -2.75
N SER A 341 -3.15 -15.13 -3.89
CA SER A 341 -3.19 -16.14 -4.95
C SER A 341 -1.93 -16.10 -5.82
N TYR A 342 -0.81 -16.53 -5.23
CA TYR A 342 0.52 -16.67 -5.83
C TYR A 342 1.40 -17.55 -4.94
N PHE A 343 2.50 -18.07 -5.50
CA PHE A 343 3.49 -18.84 -4.75
C PHE A 343 4.45 -17.92 -3.98
N ASN A 344 4.81 -18.32 -2.75
CA ASN A 344 5.81 -17.61 -1.96
C ASN A 344 7.15 -18.32 -2.11
N TYR A 345 8.06 -17.76 -2.89
CA TYR A 345 9.41 -18.34 -3.12
C TYR A 345 10.40 -17.82 -2.08
N TRP A 346 11.50 -18.54 -1.83
CA TRP A 346 12.49 -18.20 -0.80
C TRP A 346 13.82 -17.75 -1.39
N ALA A 347 14.04 -16.43 -1.49
CA ALA A 347 15.23 -15.77 -2.06
C ALA A 347 15.53 -16.07 -3.55
N ASP A 348 15.29 -17.29 -4.04
CA ASP A 348 15.56 -17.67 -5.42
C ASP A 348 14.26 -17.68 -6.25
N PRO A 349 14.04 -16.70 -7.14
CA PRO A 349 12.84 -16.68 -7.98
C PRO A 349 12.77 -17.88 -8.95
N TYR A 350 13.88 -18.59 -9.19
CA TYR A 350 13.88 -19.80 -10.03
C TYR A 350 13.11 -20.97 -9.39
N GLU A 351 12.78 -20.94 -8.09
CA GLU A 351 11.85 -21.90 -7.46
C GLU A 351 10.47 -21.92 -8.14
N THR A 352 10.05 -20.79 -8.73
CA THR A 352 8.80 -20.70 -9.48
C THR A 352 8.79 -21.57 -10.75
N LEU A 353 9.95 -21.93 -11.30
CA LEU A 353 10.03 -22.89 -12.41
C LEU A 353 9.62 -24.29 -11.97
N GLU A 354 9.92 -24.69 -10.74
CA GLU A 354 9.51 -26.01 -10.24
C GLU A 354 7.99 -26.10 -10.11
N VAL A 355 7.35 -25.00 -9.68
CA VAL A 355 5.88 -24.87 -9.65
C VAL A 355 5.32 -24.96 -11.07
N LEU A 356 5.89 -24.20 -12.01
CA LEU A 356 5.47 -24.25 -13.41
C LEU A 356 5.55 -25.67 -13.98
N ASP A 357 6.67 -26.34 -13.77
CA ASP A 357 6.92 -27.71 -14.22
C ASP A 357 5.90 -28.70 -13.63
N SER A 358 5.51 -28.51 -12.37
CA SER A 358 4.49 -29.33 -11.71
C SER A 358 3.08 -29.13 -12.30
N CYS A 359 2.82 -27.97 -12.92
CA CYS A 359 1.53 -27.61 -13.51
C CYS A 359 1.47 -27.87 -15.03
N GLU A 360 2.58 -28.14 -15.71
CA GLU A 360 2.64 -28.29 -17.19
C GLU A 360 1.64 -29.32 -17.74
N ASN A 361 1.35 -30.38 -16.99
CA ASN A 361 0.39 -31.42 -17.38
C ASN A 361 -1.07 -30.92 -17.43
N LEU A 362 -1.35 -29.72 -16.89
CA LEU A 362 -2.65 -29.06 -16.91
C LEU A 362 -2.76 -28.01 -18.03
N SER A 363 -1.71 -27.79 -18.82
CA SER A 363 -1.66 -26.71 -19.84
C SER A 363 -2.74 -26.79 -20.93
N GLU A 364 -3.38 -27.94 -21.13
CA GLU A 364 -4.54 -28.07 -22.04
C GLU A 364 -5.81 -27.38 -21.51
N ASP A 365 -5.92 -27.20 -20.18
CA ASP A 365 -7.00 -26.49 -19.50
C ASP A 365 -6.42 -25.28 -18.75
N LEU A 366 -6.46 -24.12 -19.40
CA LEU A 366 -5.93 -22.87 -18.84
C LEU A 366 -6.53 -22.51 -17.48
N THR A 367 -7.80 -22.82 -17.24
CA THR A 367 -8.47 -22.58 -15.95
C THR A 367 -7.80 -23.41 -14.85
N LEU A 368 -7.51 -24.69 -15.09
CA LEU A 368 -6.81 -25.54 -14.13
C LEU A 368 -5.34 -25.15 -14.01
N PHE A 369 -4.69 -24.85 -15.13
CA PHE A 369 -3.29 -24.44 -15.17
C PHE A 369 -3.01 -23.19 -14.34
N TYR A 370 -3.76 -22.10 -14.52
CA TYR A 370 -3.56 -20.90 -13.70
C TYR A 370 -3.90 -21.13 -12.23
N SER A 371 -4.94 -21.93 -11.93
CA SER A 371 -5.24 -22.33 -10.55
C SER A 371 -4.10 -23.07 -9.88
N CYS A 372 -3.33 -23.84 -10.65
CA CYS A 372 -2.13 -24.52 -10.17
C CYS A 372 -0.97 -23.54 -9.95
N LEU A 373 -0.69 -22.65 -10.93
CA LEU A 373 0.41 -21.68 -10.85
C LEU A 373 0.28 -20.66 -9.72
N THR A 374 -0.95 -20.30 -9.38
CA THR A 374 -1.29 -19.28 -8.38
C THR A 374 -1.88 -19.90 -7.12
N TYR A 375 -1.67 -21.22 -6.95
CA TYR A 375 -2.26 -21.97 -5.88
C TYR A 375 -1.82 -21.43 -4.52
N GLU A 376 -2.81 -21.23 -3.63
CA GLU A 376 -2.61 -20.77 -2.27
C GLU A 376 -3.02 -21.88 -1.29
N SER A 377 -2.08 -22.31 -0.43
CA SER A 377 -2.30 -23.42 0.52
C SER A 377 -3.45 -23.18 1.51
N LYS A 378 -3.81 -21.92 1.79
CA LYS A 378 -4.94 -21.57 2.65
C LYS A 378 -6.30 -22.02 2.08
N ARG A 379 -6.36 -22.31 0.76
CA ARG A 379 -7.58 -22.82 0.10
C ARG A 379 -7.94 -24.24 0.55
N ASP A 380 -6.94 -25.03 0.90
CA ASP A 380 -7.10 -26.46 1.24
C ASP A 380 -7.34 -26.71 2.72
N PHE A 381 -7.70 -25.68 3.48
CA PHE A 381 -8.15 -25.87 4.84
C PHE A 381 -9.40 -26.76 4.86
N HIS A 382 -9.27 -27.87 5.58
CA HIS A 382 -10.37 -28.74 5.94
C HIS A 382 -10.37 -28.95 7.44
N LYS A 383 -11.53 -28.77 8.09
CA LYS A 383 -11.73 -29.01 9.53
C LYS A 383 -11.27 -30.41 9.99
N GLU A 384 -11.24 -31.36 9.05
CA GLU A 384 -10.82 -32.75 9.26
C GLU A 384 -9.30 -32.96 9.17
N GLN A 385 -8.54 -31.90 8.89
CA GLN A 385 -7.07 -31.87 8.97
C GLN A 385 -6.62 -31.06 10.21
N PRO A 386 -6.74 -31.64 11.43
CA PRO A 386 -6.58 -30.96 12.71
C PRO A 386 -5.15 -30.53 13.04
N GLU A 387 -4.21 -30.72 12.12
CA GLU A 387 -2.81 -30.39 12.38
C GLU A 387 -2.61 -28.88 12.46
N VAL A 388 -3.29 -28.10 11.63
CA VAL A 388 -3.01 -26.66 11.48
C VAL A 388 -3.67 -25.81 12.57
N PHE A 389 -4.76 -26.25 13.17
CA PHE A 389 -5.51 -25.48 14.17
C PHE A 389 -5.86 -26.31 15.43
N TYR A 390 -6.04 -25.64 16.56
CA TYR A 390 -6.64 -26.20 17.77
C TYR A 390 -8.14 -26.43 17.55
N GLU A 391 -8.77 -27.24 18.42
CA GLU A 391 -10.23 -27.49 18.37
C GLU A 391 -11.08 -26.21 18.53
N ASP A 392 -10.49 -25.15 19.08
CA ASP A 392 -11.09 -23.82 19.25
C ASP A 392 -10.89 -22.89 18.03
N GLY A 393 -10.29 -23.39 16.94
CA GLY A 393 -10.10 -22.61 15.71
C GLY A 393 -8.88 -21.69 15.69
N ARG A 394 -8.02 -21.70 16.72
CA ARG A 394 -6.73 -20.99 16.69
C ARG A 394 -5.68 -21.77 15.88
N VAL A 395 -4.81 -21.09 15.12
CA VAL A 395 -3.69 -21.75 14.42
C VAL A 395 -2.74 -22.36 15.46
N ARG A 396 -2.26 -23.58 15.25
CA ARG A 396 -1.22 -24.18 16.10
C ARG A 396 0.11 -23.50 15.82
N GLU A 397 0.86 -23.20 16.87
CA GLU A 397 2.15 -22.47 16.82
C GLU A 397 3.13 -22.98 15.76
N LYS A 398 3.19 -24.31 15.50
CA LYS A 398 4.06 -24.87 14.45
C LYS A 398 3.76 -24.41 13.01
N TYR A 399 2.62 -23.77 12.79
CA TYR A 399 2.18 -23.19 11.52
C TYR A 399 2.02 -21.66 11.58
N LEU A 400 2.21 -21.07 12.76
CA LEU A 400 2.60 -19.68 12.85
C LEU A 400 4.06 -19.61 12.38
N LEU A 401 4.47 -18.52 11.74
CA LEU A 401 5.86 -18.33 11.31
C LEU A 401 6.80 -18.67 12.48
N PRO A 402 7.95 -19.33 12.23
CA PRO A 402 8.73 -19.97 13.29
C PRO A 402 9.05 -19.00 14.45
N ASP A 403 8.79 -19.43 15.68
CA ASP A 403 9.22 -18.77 16.92
C ASP A 403 10.76 -18.68 17.07
N ASP A 404 11.53 -19.20 16.11
CA ASP A 404 13.00 -19.14 16.07
C ASP A 404 13.57 -17.74 15.77
N PHE A 405 12.75 -16.68 15.81
CA PHE A 405 13.21 -15.29 15.78
C PHE A 405 13.67 -14.74 17.16
N ASN A 406 13.72 -15.58 18.19
CA ASN A 406 14.22 -15.23 19.53
C ASN A 406 15.48 -16.02 19.94
N ASN A 407 16.48 -16.17 19.05
CA ASN A 407 17.85 -16.49 19.45
C ASN A 407 18.90 -15.76 18.62
#